data_AF-A0A969TLT8-F1
#
_entry.id   AF-A0A969TLT8-F1
#
_cell.length_a   1.000
_cell.length_b   1.000
_cell.length_c   1.000
_cell.angle_alpha   90.00
_cell.angle_beta   90.00
_cell.angle_gamma   90.00
#
_symmetry.space_group_name_H-M   'P 1'
#
loop_
_entity.id
_entity.type
_entity.pdbx_description
1 polymer ?
#
loop_
_entity_poly.entity_id
_entity_poly.type
_entity_poly.pdbx_seq_one_letter_code
_entity_poly.pdbx_strand_id
1 'polypeptide(L)'
;MIPKQPLYKALGAGRPIDFAYKLGRNAIQMHAIPEHLTPVLISKSHQPGSIHLTDAQTSFKQAADLDSKNPQIRFYLGLTKQLQKDYGFKENFKAAIALYLNHDSYQPQSTDSPILAKLAAYLPQKPSQTDYRPENFSNADQLYQKAIALTPDKPNQVNLAYNRGVLNYRTNHITEAGKILSNAIDIDPNNQFPRKYFETCVVNGRFSASLCESKYVGNSISGKNSIAANKPVLVRKTSVLPSTLPVYACREHPTLRSRN
;
A
#
# COMPACT_ATOMS: atom_id res chain seq x y z
N MET A 1 -19.88 20.73 -35.26
CA MET A 1 -19.24 21.04 -33.97
C MET A 1 -20.27 20.78 -32.87
N ILE A 2 -20.06 19.78 -32.00
CA ILE A 2 -21.06 19.40 -30.97
C ILE A 2 -21.11 20.50 -29.89
N PRO A 3 -22.29 21.03 -29.52
CA PRO A 3 -22.41 22.08 -28.52
C PRO A 3 -22.18 21.51 -27.11
N LYS A 4 -20.93 21.29 -26.73
CA LYS A 4 -20.56 20.99 -25.33
C LYS A 4 -20.83 22.18 -24.39
N GLN A 5 -21.09 23.37 -24.94
CA GLN A 5 -21.05 24.63 -24.22
C GLN A 5 -22.12 24.81 -23.11
N PRO A 6 -23.38 24.36 -23.22
CA PRO A 6 -24.42 24.79 -22.27
C PRO A 6 -24.26 24.20 -20.86
N LEU A 7 -23.88 22.92 -20.77
CA LEU A 7 -23.64 22.24 -19.49
C LEU A 7 -22.47 22.88 -18.74
N TYR A 8 -21.30 22.95 -19.37
CA TYR A 8 -20.09 23.50 -18.73
C TYR A 8 -20.20 25.00 -18.48
N LYS A 9 -20.93 25.76 -19.32
CA LYS A 9 -21.19 27.18 -19.09
C LYS A 9 -22.11 27.40 -17.89
N ALA A 10 -23.13 26.57 -17.69
CA ALA A 10 -23.99 26.65 -16.50
C ALA A 10 -23.21 26.27 -15.23
N LEU A 11 -22.34 25.25 -15.29
CA LEU A 11 -21.46 24.89 -14.17
C LEU A 11 -20.45 25.99 -13.86
N GLY A 12 -19.79 26.55 -14.87
CA GLY A 12 -18.87 27.68 -14.71
C GLY A 12 -19.53 28.95 -14.19
N ALA A 13 -20.84 29.10 -14.40
CA ALA A 13 -21.65 30.18 -13.82
C ALA A 13 -22.20 29.86 -12.41
N GLY A 14 -21.76 28.76 -11.78
CA GLY A 14 -22.14 28.39 -10.41
C GLY A 14 -23.57 27.86 -10.28
N ARG A 15 -24.22 27.42 -11.36
CA ARG A 15 -25.57 26.87 -11.28
C ARG A 15 -25.57 25.45 -10.68
N PRO A 16 -26.65 25.03 -9.99
CA PRO A 16 -26.78 23.67 -9.48
C PRO A 16 -26.64 22.61 -10.59
N ILE A 17 -26.06 21.46 -10.25
CA ILE A 17 -25.79 20.37 -11.20
C ILE A 17 -27.04 19.90 -11.95
N ASP A 18 -28.19 19.83 -11.28
CA ASP A 18 -29.47 19.43 -11.90
C ASP A 18 -29.95 20.44 -12.94
N PHE A 19 -29.73 21.74 -12.69
CA PHE A 19 -30.05 22.79 -13.64
C PHE A 19 -29.13 22.72 -14.86
N ALA A 20 -27.82 22.61 -14.64
CA ALA A 20 -26.84 22.52 -15.70
C ALA A 20 -27.07 21.29 -16.60
N TYR A 21 -27.44 20.17 -15.98
CA TYR A 21 -27.79 18.93 -16.67
C TYR A 21 -29.03 19.06 -17.55
N LYS A 22 -30.14 19.59 -17.02
CA LYS A 22 -31.37 19.82 -17.80
C LYS A 22 -31.09 20.72 -19.01
N LEU A 23 -30.31 21.78 -18.81
CA LEU A 23 -29.90 22.68 -19.88
C LEU A 23 -29.06 21.96 -20.95
N GLY A 24 -28.11 21.12 -20.52
CA GLY A 24 -27.29 20.29 -21.41
C GLY A 24 -28.13 19.31 -22.24
N ARG A 25 -29.09 18.61 -21.61
CA ARG A 25 -29.99 17.68 -22.32
C ARG A 25 -30.85 18.37 -23.36
N ASN A 26 -31.47 19.50 -23.01
CA ASN A 26 -32.29 20.26 -23.94
C ASN A 26 -31.46 20.73 -25.15
N ALA A 27 -30.23 21.18 -24.93
CA ALA A 27 -29.36 21.58 -26.02
C ALA A 27 -28.98 20.41 -26.95
N ILE A 28 -28.70 19.23 -26.39
CA ILE A 28 -28.38 18.00 -27.14
C ILE A 28 -29.59 17.57 -27.99
N GLN A 29 -30.80 17.61 -27.42
CA GLN A 29 -32.04 17.28 -28.10
C GLN A 29 -32.33 18.22 -29.28
N MET A 30 -32.11 19.53 -29.09
CA MET A 30 -32.28 20.53 -30.17
C MET A 30 -31.30 20.34 -31.34
N HIS A 31 -30.18 19.64 -31.12
CA HIS A 31 -29.20 19.33 -32.17
C HIS A 31 -29.38 17.93 -32.76
N ALA A 32 -30.50 17.25 -32.43
CA ALA A 32 -30.81 15.88 -32.88
C ALA A 32 -29.66 14.88 -32.66
N ILE A 33 -28.90 15.08 -31.57
CA ILE A 33 -27.81 14.16 -31.21
C ILE A 33 -28.44 12.86 -30.70
N PRO A 34 -27.95 11.68 -31.15
CA PRO A 34 -28.46 10.39 -30.71
C PRO A 34 -28.48 10.24 -29.18
N GLU A 35 -29.54 9.63 -28.65
CA GLU A 35 -29.78 9.53 -27.21
C GLU A 35 -28.64 8.87 -26.43
N HIS A 36 -27.95 7.90 -27.03
CA HIS A 36 -26.80 7.20 -26.42
C HIS A 36 -25.58 8.11 -26.16
N LEU A 37 -25.56 9.33 -26.70
CA LEU A 37 -24.53 10.34 -26.45
C LEU A 37 -24.98 11.41 -25.44
N THR A 38 -26.19 11.27 -24.89
CA THR A 38 -26.70 12.16 -23.86
C THR A 38 -26.01 11.84 -22.52
N PRO A 39 -25.43 12.81 -21.81
CA PRO A 39 -24.88 12.57 -20.49
C PRO A 39 -25.98 12.07 -19.56
N VAL A 40 -25.61 11.18 -18.63
CA VAL A 40 -26.49 10.64 -17.60
C VAL A 40 -26.00 11.12 -16.24
N LEU A 41 -26.89 11.71 -15.42
CA LEU A 41 -26.55 12.02 -14.03
C LEU A 41 -26.47 10.73 -13.21
N ILE A 42 -25.28 10.42 -12.73
CA ILE A 42 -25.06 9.38 -11.73
C ILE A 42 -25.17 10.06 -10.36
N SER A 43 -26.31 9.90 -9.68
CA SER A 43 -26.47 10.43 -8.33
C SER A 43 -25.58 9.65 -7.36
N LYS A 44 -24.93 10.35 -6.42
CA LYS A 44 -24.10 9.71 -5.37
C LYS A 44 -24.88 8.75 -4.46
N SER A 45 -26.21 8.80 -4.47
CA SER A 45 -27.08 7.93 -3.67
C SER A 45 -27.26 6.53 -4.26
N HIS A 46 -26.95 6.34 -5.54
CA HIS A 46 -26.74 5.01 -6.11
C HIS A 46 -25.26 4.71 -5.96
N GLN A 47 -24.84 4.15 -4.81
CA GLN A 47 -23.52 3.53 -4.68
C GLN A 47 -23.61 2.19 -5.42
N PRO A 48 -23.16 2.07 -6.68
CA PRO A 48 -23.24 0.81 -7.42
C PRO A 48 -22.33 -0.25 -6.78
N GLY A 49 -21.44 0.17 -5.86
CA GLY A 49 -20.54 -0.70 -5.14
C GLY A 49 -21.20 -1.68 -4.17
N SER A 50 -22.39 -1.40 -3.62
CA SER A 50 -22.97 -2.33 -2.61
C SER A 50 -23.51 -3.62 -3.22
N ILE A 51 -24.10 -3.56 -4.42
CA ILE A 51 -24.64 -4.73 -5.12
C ILE A 51 -23.47 -5.63 -5.58
N HIS A 52 -22.47 -5.04 -6.25
CA HIS A 52 -21.31 -5.78 -6.75
C HIS A 52 -20.44 -6.41 -5.65
N LEU A 53 -20.35 -5.78 -4.47
CA LEU A 53 -19.61 -6.37 -3.34
C LEU A 53 -20.33 -7.59 -2.74
N THR A 54 -21.67 -7.60 -2.75
CA THR A 54 -22.45 -8.73 -2.24
C THR A 54 -22.33 -9.95 -3.15
N ASP A 55 -22.37 -9.73 -4.47
CA ASP A 55 -22.13 -10.79 -5.46
C ASP A 55 -20.70 -11.33 -5.35
N ALA A 56 -19.71 -10.44 -5.28
CA ALA A 56 -18.31 -10.83 -5.10
C ALA A 56 -18.08 -11.64 -3.81
N GLN A 57 -18.69 -11.22 -2.69
CA GLN A 57 -18.62 -11.97 -1.43
C GLN A 57 -19.19 -13.37 -1.60
N THR A 58 -20.33 -13.51 -2.30
CA THR A 58 -20.97 -14.80 -2.56
C THR A 58 -20.07 -15.69 -3.42
N SER A 59 -19.52 -15.15 -4.51
CA SER A 59 -18.60 -15.89 -5.39
C SER A 59 -17.32 -16.33 -4.67
N PHE A 60 -16.68 -15.45 -3.89
CA PHE A 60 -15.49 -15.82 -3.12
C PHE A 60 -15.80 -16.81 -2.00
N LYS A 61 -16.99 -16.75 -1.40
CA LYS A 61 -17.44 -17.76 -0.43
C LYS A 61 -17.57 -19.14 -1.09
N GLN A 62 -18.28 -19.23 -2.21
CA GLN A 62 -18.42 -20.47 -2.98
C GLN A 62 -17.05 -21.02 -3.42
N ALA A 63 -16.14 -20.15 -3.88
CA ALA A 63 -14.78 -20.55 -4.24
C ALA A 63 -13.99 -21.08 -3.03
N ALA A 64 -14.18 -20.50 -1.84
CA ALA A 64 -13.53 -20.96 -0.62
C ALA A 64 -14.07 -22.31 -0.10
N ASP A 65 -15.33 -22.63 -0.44
CA ASP A 65 -15.95 -23.93 -0.16
C ASP A 65 -15.40 -25.01 -1.11
N LEU A 66 -15.07 -24.65 -2.35
CA LEU A 66 -14.47 -25.54 -3.35
C LEU A 66 -12.96 -25.77 -3.11
N ASP A 67 -12.22 -24.70 -2.80
CA ASP A 67 -10.79 -24.74 -2.53
C ASP A 67 -10.46 -24.00 -1.23
N SER A 68 -10.57 -24.72 -0.13
CA SER A 68 -10.33 -24.17 1.21
C SER A 68 -8.86 -23.88 1.51
N LYS A 69 -7.93 -24.40 0.69
CA LYS A 69 -6.47 -24.28 0.88
C LYS A 69 -5.85 -23.15 0.07
N ASN A 70 -6.60 -22.50 -0.81
CA ASN A 70 -6.10 -21.36 -1.57
C ASN A 70 -6.16 -20.06 -0.74
N PRO A 71 -5.01 -19.47 -0.38
CA PRO A 71 -4.95 -18.27 0.45
C PRO A 71 -5.44 -17.01 -0.27
N GLN A 72 -5.36 -16.96 -1.61
CA GLN A 72 -5.83 -15.80 -2.38
C GLN A 72 -7.34 -15.64 -2.22
N ILE A 73 -8.10 -16.74 -2.26
CA ILE A 73 -9.56 -16.73 -2.11
C ILE A 73 -9.93 -16.16 -0.73
N ARG A 74 -9.26 -16.64 0.33
CA ARG A 74 -9.45 -16.13 1.69
C ARG A 74 -9.10 -14.65 1.78
N PHE A 75 -8.00 -14.22 1.16
CA PHE A 75 -7.63 -12.81 1.12
C PHE A 75 -8.70 -11.95 0.43
N TYR A 76 -9.17 -12.31 -0.76
CA TYR A 76 -10.17 -11.51 -1.49
C TYR A 76 -11.55 -11.53 -0.82
N LEU A 77 -11.94 -12.65 -0.21
CA LEU A 77 -13.15 -12.70 0.63
C LEU A 77 -13.04 -11.74 1.82
N GLY A 78 -11.89 -11.73 2.49
CA GLY A 78 -11.58 -10.76 3.55
C GLY A 78 -11.64 -9.32 3.06
N LEU A 79 -10.98 -9.02 1.94
CA LEU A 79 -10.97 -7.67 1.37
C LEU A 79 -12.39 -7.19 1.02
N THR A 80 -13.21 -8.06 0.44
CA THR A 80 -14.61 -7.76 0.09
C THR A 80 -15.42 -7.42 1.34
N LYS A 81 -15.34 -8.27 2.38
CA LYS A 81 -15.97 -8.01 3.69
C LYS A 81 -15.48 -6.71 4.32
N GLN A 82 -14.18 -6.42 4.24
CA GLN A 82 -13.61 -5.17 4.76
C GLN A 82 -14.21 -3.96 4.06
N LEU A 83 -14.37 -4.00 2.72
CA LEU A 83 -14.98 -2.93 1.93
C LEU A 83 -16.47 -2.75 2.26
N GLN A 84 -17.16 -3.84 2.60
CA GLN A 84 -18.54 -3.82 3.09
C GLN A 84 -18.66 -3.39 4.56
N LYS A 85 -17.54 -3.16 5.26
CA LYS A 85 -17.47 -2.91 6.71
C LYS A 85 -17.98 -4.08 7.56
N ASP A 86 -17.96 -5.30 7.03
CA ASP A 86 -18.19 -6.54 7.77
C ASP A 86 -16.91 -6.94 8.52
N TYR A 87 -16.97 -6.89 9.86
CA TYR A 87 -15.86 -7.21 10.76
C TYR A 87 -15.36 -8.66 10.67
N GLY A 88 -16.13 -9.57 10.05
CA GLY A 88 -15.69 -10.93 9.74
C GLY A 88 -14.53 -11.01 8.74
N PHE A 89 -14.10 -9.89 8.15
CA PHE A 89 -12.89 -9.84 7.31
C PHE A 89 -11.62 -10.30 8.04
N LYS A 90 -11.53 -10.05 9.35
CA LYS A 90 -10.36 -10.37 10.16
C LYS A 90 -10.03 -11.87 10.13
N GLU A 91 -11.05 -12.72 10.25
CA GLU A 91 -10.88 -14.18 10.25
C GLU A 91 -10.43 -14.71 8.89
N ASN A 92 -10.89 -14.06 7.81
CA ASN A 92 -10.45 -14.40 6.45
C ASN A 92 -8.97 -14.05 6.22
N PHE A 93 -8.51 -12.88 6.71
CA PHE A 93 -7.09 -12.55 6.66
C PHE A 93 -6.24 -13.48 7.54
N LYS A 94 -6.70 -13.85 8.74
CA LYS A 94 -6.00 -14.84 9.58
C LYS A 94 -5.85 -16.19 8.87
N ALA A 95 -6.92 -16.67 8.23
CA ALA A 95 -6.89 -17.91 7.47
C ALA A 95 -5.92 -17.83 6.28
N ALA A 96 -5.92 -16.71 5.54
CA ALA A 96 -4.98 -16.49 4.44
C ALA A 96 -3.52 -16.47 4.93
N ILE A 97 -3.25 -15.80 6.06
CA ILE A 97 -1.91 -15.76 6.67
C ILE A 97 -1.45 -17.16 7.06
N ALA A 98 -2.31 -17.94 7.73
CA ALA A 98 -1.97 -19.30 8.15
C ALA A 98 -1.60 -20.19 6.95
N LEU A 99 -2.33 -20.07 5.84
CA LEU A 99 -2.05 -20.81 4.60
C LEU A 99 -0.73 -20.37 3.93
N TYR A 100 -0.42 -19.08 3.88
CA TYR A 100 0.85 -18.59 3.30
C TYR A 100 2.09 -18.91 4.14
N LEU A 101 1.93 -19.02 5.46
CA LEU A 101 3.01 -19.37 6.37
C LEU A 101 3.21 -20.89 6.46
N ASN A 102 2.19 -21.69 6.19
CA ASN A 102 2.30 -23.14 6.14
C ASN A 102 2.80 -23.65 4.77
N HIS A 103 4.07 -24.05 4.72
CA HIS A 103 4.74 -24.52 3.51
C HIS A 103 4.13 -25.77 2.88
N ASP A 104 3.43 -26.62 3.66
CA ASP A 104 2.81 -27.83 3.14
C ASP A 104 1.45 -27.57 2.48
N SER A 105 0.87 -26.38 2.71
CA SER A 105 -0.49 -26.06 2.25
C SER A 105 -0.53 -25.37 0.91
N TYR A 106 0.42 -24.47 0.63
CA TYR A 106 0.42 -23.64 -0.57
C TYR A 106 1.82 -23.14 -0.90
N GLN A 107 2.18 -23.13 -2.19
CA GLN A 107 3.44 -22.59 -2.68
C GLN A 107 3.21 -21.23 -3.34
N PRO A 108 3.64 -20.13 -2.70
CA PRO A 108 3.42 -18.78 -3.22
C PRO A 108 4.05 -18.54 -4.60
N GLN A 109 3.33 -17.84 -5.45
CA GLN A 109 3.76 -17.41 -6.78
C GLN A 109 4.14 -15.92 -6.79
N SER A 110 4.78 -15.45 -7.85
CA SER A 110 5.17 -14.04 -7.99
C SER A 110 3.98 -13.07 -7.86
N THR A 111 2.80 -13.48 -8.33
CA THR A 111 1.54 -12.75 -8.21
C THR A 111 1.05 -12.57 -6.78
N ASP A 112 1.56 -13.36 -5.82
CA ASP A 112 1.17 -13.28 -4.41
C ASP A 112 1.93 -12.21 -3.64
N SER A 113 3.02 -11.66 -4.19
CA SER A 113 3.83 -10.64 -3.51
C SER A 113 3.00 -9.47 -2.96
N PRO A 114 2.08 -8.85 -3.74
CA PRO A 114 1.23 -7.78 -3.22
C PRO A 114 0.28 -8.24 -2.10
N ILE A 115 -0.23 -9.48 -2.18
CA ILE A 115 -1.12 -10.06 -1.18
C ILE A 115 -0.37 -10.27 0.13
N LEU A 116 0.81 -10.88 0.07
CA LEU A 116 1.69 -11.12 1.22
C LEU A 116 2.06 -9.80 1.91
N ALA A 117 2.42 -8.77 1.14
CA ALA A 117 2.72 -7.44 1.67
C ALA A 117 1.50 -6.80 2.36
N LYS A 118 0.30 -6.95 1.78
CA LYS A 118 -0.93 -6.42 2.38
C LYS A 118 -1.28 -7.14 3.68
N LEU A 119 -1.13 -8.45 3.73
CA LEU A 119 -1.35 -9.26 4.93
C LEU A 119 -0.32 -8.93 6.03
N ALA A 120 0.95 -8.70 5.67
CA ALA A 120 1.98 -8.26 6.60
C ALA A 120 1.64 -6.89 7.23
N ALA A 121 1.14 -5.96 6.41
CA ALA A 121 0.70 -4.64 6.88
C ALA A 121 -0.58 -4.68 7.73
N TYR A 122 -1.40 -5.72 7.57
CA TYR A 122 -2.64 -5.91 8.33
C TYR A 122 -2.40 -6.35 9.77
N LEU A 123 -1.36 -7.16 10.03
CA LEU A 123 -1.07 -7.69 11.37
C LEU A 123 -0.83 -6.55 12.38
N PRO A 124 -1.45 -6.57 13.58
CA PRO A 124 -1.24 -5.57 14.62
C PRO A 124 0.23 -5.44 15.02
N GLN A 125 0.81 -4.25 14.88
CA GLN A 125 2.26 -4.02 15.05
C GLN A 125 2.58 -3.19 16.31
N LYS A 126 1.58 -2.81 17.10
CA LYS A 126 1.77 -1.95 18.29
C LYS A 126 1.24 -2.61 19.55
N PRO A 127 2.02 -2.63 20.66
CA PRO A 127 1.56 -3.16 21.95
C PRO A 127 0.29 -2.49 22.49
N SER A 128 0.02 -1.24 22.10
CA SER A 128 -1.17 -0.50 22.50
C SER A 128 -2.46 -0.96 21.80
N GLN A 129 -2.39 -1.89 20.85
CA GLN A 129 -3.56 -2.45 20.18
C GLN A 129 -4.06 -3.66 20.96
N THR A 130 -5.38 -3.74 21.19
CA THR A 130 -6.03 -4.81 21.95
C THR A 130 -5.76 -6.22 21.41
N ASP A 131 -5.44 -6.34 20.12
CA ASP A 131 -5.17 -7.61 19.43
C ASP A 131 -3.66 -7.88 19.21
N TYR A 132 -2.75 -7.12 19.86
CA TYR A 132 -1.32 -7.32 19.71
C TYR A 132 -0.86 -8.64 20.31
N ARG A 133 -0.08 -9.39 19.52
CA ARG A 133 0.65 -10.57 19.96
C ARG A 133 2.09 -10.48 19.46
N PRO A 134 3.11 -10.90 20.24
CA PRO A 134 4.50 -10.94 19.78
C PRO A 134 4.67 -11.72 18.47
N GLU A 135 3.90 -12.80 18.28
CA GLU A 135 3.89 -13.60 17.05
C GLU A 135 3.51 -12.80 15.79
N ASN A 136 2.72 -11.72 15.93
CA ASN A 136 2.31 -10.89 14.79
C ASN A 136 3.51 -10.23 14.11
N PHE A 137 4.54 -9.85 14.88
CA PHE A 137 5.76 -9.31 14.31
C PHE A 137 6.50 -10.37 13.47
N SER A 138 6.71 -11.57 14.03
CA SER A 138 7.36 -12.67 13.33
C SER A 138 6.63 -13.03 12.04
N ASN A 139 5.30 -13.15 12.10
CA ASN A 139 4.47 -13.44 10.93
C ASN A 139 4.55 -12.32 9.88
N ALA A 140 4.49 -11.05 10.28
CA ALA A 140 4.60 -9.92 9.36
C ALA A 140 5.98 -9.87 8.67
N ASP A 141 7.05 -10.11 9.43
CA ASP A 141 8.42 -10.12 8.89
C ASP A 141 8.60 -11.26 7.87
N GLN A 142 8.11 -12.46 8.17
CA GLN A 142 8.12 -13.61 7.25
C GLN A 142 7.32 -13.34 5.98
N LEU A 143 6.12 -12.76 6.09
CA LEU A 143 5.30 -12.40 4.93
C LEU A 143 6.01 -11.38 4.03
N TYR A 144 6.65 -10.35 4.60
CA TYR A 144 7.45 -9.41 3.82
C TYR A 144 8.66 -10.09 3.18
N GLN A 145 9.36 -10.97 3.89
CA GLN A 145 10.49 -11.71 3.33
C GLN A 145 10.07 -12.55 2.12
N LYS A 146 8.93 -13.26 2.22
CA LYS A 146 8.35 -14.01 1.10
C LYS A 146 7.95 -13.08 -0.05
N ALA A 147 7.29 -11.95 0.25
CA ALA A 147 6.91 -10.97 -0.78
C ALA A 147 8.12 -10.45 -1.56
N ILE A 148 9.21 -10.09 -0.87
CA ILE A 148 10.46 -9.62 -1.51
C ILE A 148 11.05 -10.70 -2.42
N ALA A 149 11.12 -11.94 -1.94
CA ALA A 149 11.67 -13.07 -2.71
C ALA A 149 10.88 -13.38 -4.00
N LEU A 150 9.58 -13.08 -4.02
CA LEU A 150 8.67 -13.31 -5.14
C LEU A 150 8.57 -12.11 -6.10
N THR A 151 9.16 -10.97 -5.75
CA THR A 151 9.05 -9.73 -6.52
C THR A 151 10.12 -9.67 -7.61
N PRO A 152 9.76 -9.64 -8.90
CA PRO A 152 10.74 -9.71 -9.98
C PRO A 152 11.48 -8.38 -10.22
N ASP A 153 10.85 -7.24 -9.92
CA ASP A 153 11.40 -5.93 -10.23
C ASP A 153 12.05 -5.24 -9.01
N LYS A 154 13.20 -4.60 -9.26
CA LYS A 154 13.95 -3.88 -8.23
C LYS A 154 13.15 -2.77 -7.54
N PRO A 155 12.37 -1.92 -8.24
CA PRO A 155 11.61 -0.86 -7.58
C PRO A 155 10.63 -1.38 -6.51
N ASN A 156 9.88 -2.43 -6.81
CA ASN A 156 8.96 -3.01 -5.83
C ASN A 156 9.71 -3.76 -4.72
N GLN A 157 10.84 -4.42 -5.01
CA GLN A 157 11.70 -4.99 -3.96
C GLN A 157 12.17 -3.92 -2.96
N VAL A 158 12.59 -2.74 -3.44
CA VAL A 158 12.99 -1.60 -2.58
C VAL A 158 11.84 -1.15 -1.70
N ASN A 159 10.63 -1.00 -2.26
CA ASN A 159 9.45 -0.59 -1.51
C ASN A 159 9.07 -1.61 -0.41
N LEU A 160 9.16 -2.90 -0.72
CA LEU A 160 8.89 -3.97 0.25
C LEU A 160 9.97 -4.05 1.34
N ALA A 161 11.25 -3.93 0.96
CA ALA A 161 12.36 -3.88 1.90
C ALA A 161 12.25 -2.65 2.82
N TYR A 162 11.88 -1.49 2.28
CA TYR A 162 11.56 -0.30 3.06
C TYR A 162 10.44 -0.58 4.08
N ASN A 163 9.29 -1.13 3.64
CA ASN A 163 8.16 -1.42 4.53
C ASN A 163 8.54 -2.40 5.66
N ARG A 164 9.34 -3.44 5.32
CA ARG A 164 9.88 -4.39 6.30
C ARG A 164 10.86 -3.73 7.28
N GLY A 165 11.71 -2.84 6.80
CA GLY A 165 12.63 -2.05 7.65
C GLY A 165 11.87 -1.15 8.62
N VAL A 166 10.82 -0.47 8.16
CA VAL A 166 9.97 0.36 9.02
C VAL A 166 9.21 -0.47 10.05
N LEU A 167 8.72 -1.67 9.68
CA LEU A 167 8.13 -2.63 10.61
C LEU A 167 9.13 -2.94 11.75
N ASN A 168 10.34 -3.37 11.41
CA ASN A 168 11.39 -3.72 12.37
C ASN A 168 11.74 -2.53 13.29
N TYR A 169 11.86 -1.32 12.72
CA TYR A 169 12.11 -0.11 13.50
C TYR A 169 11.00 0.14 14.53
N ARG A 170 9.74 0.06 14.11
CA ARG A 170 8.57 0.32 14.96
C ARG A 170 8.37 -0.71 16.07
N THR A 171 8.82 -1.94 15.84
CA THR A 171 8.77 -3.02 16.83
C THR A 171 10.05 -3.12 17.66
N ASN A 172 10.91 -2.10 17.62
CA ASN A 172 12.15 -1.99 18.40
C ASN A 172 13.26 -3.00 18.01
N HIS A 173 13.19 -3.58 16.81
CA HIS A 173 14.24 -4.39 16.19
C HIS A 173 15.17 -3.49 15.36
N ILE A 174 15.79 -2.51 16.04
CA ILE A 174 16.50 -1.41 15.39
C ILE A 174 17.72 -1.90 14.59
N THR A 175 18.42 -2.92 15.07
CA THR A 175 19.59 -3.49 14.39
C THR A 175 19.22 -4.10 13.04
N GLU A 176 18.17 -4.93 13.04
CA GLU A 176 17.63 -5.59 11.85
C GLU A 176 17.03 -4.56 10.89
N ALA A 177 16.33 -3.55 11.41
CA ALA A 177 15.82 -2.43 10.61
C ALA A 177 16.94 -1.74 9.83
N GLY A 178 18.06 -1.41 10.50
CA GLY A 178 19.22 -0.79 9.87
C GLY A 178 19.80 -1.64 8.73
N LYS A 179 19.98 -2.95 8.95
CA LYS A 179 20.47 -3.88 7.92
C LYS A 179 19.53 -3.92 6.70
N ILE A 180 18.22 -4.07 6.94
CA ILE A 180 17.22 -4.16 5.86
C ILE A 180 17.19 -2.86 5.05
N LEU A 181 17.20 -1.71 5.71
CA LEU A 181 17.17 -0.41 5.05
C LEU A 181 18.47 -0.14 4.28
N SER A 182 19.64 -0.53 4.81
CA SER A 182 20.92 -0.49 4.10
C SER A 182 20.86 -1.29 2.80
N ASN A 183 20.34 -2.52 2.85
CA ASN A 183 20.18 -3.35 1.66
C ASN A 183 19.23 -2.72 0.63
N ALA A 184 18.16 -2.05 1.09
CA ALA A 184 17.25 -1.33 0.20
C ALA A 184 17.93 -0.14 -0.50
N ILE A 185 18.87 0.55 0.16
CA ILE A 185 19.71 1.60 -0.43
C ILE A 185 20.69 1.00 -1.44
N ASP A 186 21.28 -0.17 -1.15
CA ASP A 186 22.18 -0.86 -2.09
C ASP A 186 21.44 -1.21 -3.41
N ILE A 187 20.14 -1.51 -3.37
CA ILE A 187 19.34 -1.84 -4.56
C ILE A 187 19.00 -0.57 -5.39
N ASP A 188 18.61 0.52 -4.73
CA ASP A 188 18.34 1.82 -5.36
C ASP A 188 18.88 2.98 -4.51
N PRO A 189 20.13 3.42 -4.78
CA PRO A 189 20.79 4.48 -4.00
C PRO A 189 20.11 5.86 -4.11
N ASN A 190 19.29 6.07 -5.15
CA ASN A 190 18.57 7.32 -5.41
C ASN A 190 17.23 7.38 -4.69
N ASN A 191 16.76 6.25 -4.14
CA ASN A 191 15.54 6.23 -3.35
C ASN A 191 15.80 6.84 -1.95
N GLN A 192 15.20 8.01 -1.72
CA GLN A 192 15.34 8.74 -0.46
C GLN A 192 14.60 8.09 0.74
N PHE A 193 13.61 7.22 0.50
CA PHE A 193 12.77 6.69 1.58
C PHE A 193 13.53 5.74 2.53
N PRO A 194 14.27 4.71 2.05
CA PRO A 194 15.10 3.88 2.91
C PRO A 194 16.18 4.69 3.65
N ARG A 195 16.79 5.66 2.97
CA ARG A 195 17.88 6.49 3.52
C ARG A 195 17.44 7.26 4.77
N LYS A 196 16.28 7.93 4.71
CA LYS A 196 15.74 8.69 5.85
C LYS A 196 15.53 7.83 7.10
N TYR A 197 14.99 6.62 6.92
CA TYR A 197 14.76 5.71 8.05
C TYR A 197 16.05 5.04 8.53
N PHE A 198 17.00 4.77 7.63
CA PHE A 198 18.30 4.23 7.99
C PHE A 198 19.07 5.21 8.87
N GLU A 199 19.13 6.50 8.51
CA GLU A 199 19.73 7.56 9.33
C GLU A 199 19.09 7.62 10.74
N THR A 200 17.77 7.45 10.82
CA THR A 200 17.06 7.40 12.11
C THR A 200 17.47 6.18 12.93
N CYS A 201 17.69 5.03 12.30
CA CYS A 201 18.20 3.83 12.98
C CYS A 201 19.62 4.05 13.52
N VAL A 202 20.49 4.75 12.79
CA VAL A 202 21.87 5.05 13.20
C VAL A 202 21.92 5.99 14.41
N VAL A 203 21.02 6.97 14.48
CA VAL A 203 20.93 7.89 15.62
C VAL A 203 20.41 7.16 16.87
N ASN A 204 19.44 6.26 16.71
CA ASN A 204 18.72 5.66 17.83
C ASN A 204 19.31 4.31 18.30
N GLY A 205 19.93 3.55 17.42
CA GLY A 205 20.67 2.32 17.72
C GLY A 205 22.14 2.57 17.41
N ARG A 206 23.05 2.19 18.32
CA ARG A 206 24.51 2.45 18.22
C ARG A 206 25.18 1.77 17.01
N PHE A 207 24.80 2.12 15.79
CA PHE A 207 25.49 1.73 14.56
C PHE A 207 26.77 2.57 14.46
N SER A 208 27.90 1.90 14.25
CA SER A 208 29.14 2.62 13.95
C SER A 208 29.02 3.26 12.56
N ALA A 209 29.39 4.54 12.47
CA ALA A 209 29.45 5.30 11.23
C ALA A 209 30.29 4.61 10.13
N SER A 210 31.14 3.64 10.47
CA SER A 210 31.94 2.84 9.53
C SER A 210 31.12 1.98 8.55
N LEU A 211 29.87 1.60 8.90
CA LEU A 211 28.93 0.99 7.94
C LEU A 211 28.32 2.03 6.98
N CYS A 212 28.29 3.31 7.38
CA CYS A 212 27.72 4.42 6.62
C CYS A 212 28.76 5.14 5.72
N GLU A 213 29.99 5.29 6.19
CA GLU A 213 30.98 6.19 5.58
C GLU A 213 31.79 5.55 4.44
N SER A 214 31.88 4.22 4.36
CA SER A 214 32.73 3.57 3.33
C SER A 214 32.04 3.35 1.98
N LYS A 215 30.69 3.37 1.91
CA LYS A 215 29.94 3.06 0.67
C LYS A 215 29.22 4.24 0.01
N TYR A 216 28.87 5.29 0.75
CA TYR A 216 27.87 6.27 0.30
C TYR A 216 28.29 7.75 0.35
N VAL A 217 29.54 8.03 0.72
CA VAL A 217 30.12 9.39 0.66
C VAL A 217 30.49 9.70 -0.79
N GLY A 218 29.46 9.98 -1.59
CA GLY A 218 29.61 10.41 -2.97
C GLY A 218 28.60 11.47 -3.40
N ASN A 219 27.45 11.60 -2.72
CA ASN A 219 26.50 12.66 -3.02
C ASN A 219 25.84 13.22 -1.77
N SER A 220 26.19 14.47 -1.49
CA SER A 220 25.53 15.46 -0.64
C SER A 220 25.35 15.13 0.85
N ILE A 221 26.45 15.25 1.60
CA ILE A 221 26.39 15.85 2.95
C ILE A 221 27.25 17.11 2.93
N SER A 222 26.77 18.12 2.21
CA SER A 222 27.24 19.50 2.38
C SER A 222 26.59 20.04 3.65
N GLY A 223 27.22 19.75 4.79
CA GLY A 223 26.78 20.21 6.10
C GLY A 223 27.85 19.89 7.11
N LYS A 224 28.90 20.71 7.13
CA LYS A 224 30.02 20.65 8.08
C LYS A 224 29.50 20.42 9.50
N ASN A 225 29.94 19.34 10.13
CA ASN A 225 30.30 19.32 11.54
C ASN A 225 31.13 18.05 11.82
N SER A 226 32.44 18.26 11.87
CA SER A 226 33.37 17.35 12.52
C SER A 226 32.98 17.19 13.99
N ILE A 227 32.53 16.00 14.40
CA ILE A 227 32.31 15.69 15.81
C ILE A 227 33.40 14.72 16.23
N ALA A 228 34.44 15.30 16.85
CA ALA A 228 35.38 14.58 17.68
C ALA A 228 34.64 13.86 18.82
N ALA A 229 35.15 12.68 19.17
CA ALA A 229 34.64 11.81 20.22
C ALA A 229 34.35 12.59 21.52
N ASN A 230 33.09 12.72 21.89
CA ASN A 230 32.69 13.05 23.26
C ASN A 230 31.36 12.38 23.61
N LYS A 231 31.30 11.87 24.85
CA LYS A 231 30.25 11.03 25.44
C LYS A 231 28.85 11.64 25.28
N PRO A 232 27.79 10.83 25.05
CA PRO A 232 26.48 11.38 24.74
C PRO A 232 25.75 11.85 26.01
N VAL A 233 25.44 13.15 26.04
CA VAL A 233 24.36 13.72 26.86
C VAL A 233 23.04 13.50 26.11
N LEU A 234 22.06 12.93 26.80
CA LEU A 234 20.76 12.55 26.27
C LEU A 234 19.91 13.81 26.00
N VAL A 235 19.65 14.15 24.75
CA VAL A 235 18.61 15.12 24.38
C VAL A 235 17.68 14.49 23.35
N ARG A 236 16.49 14.07 23.80
CA ARG A 236 15.42 13.55 22.95
C ARG A 236 14.83 14.70 22.11
N LYS A 237 15.04 14.67 20.79
CA LYS A 237 14.16 15.37 19.84
C LYS A 237 13.14 14.39 19.30
N THR A 238 11.87 14.65 19.56
CA THR A 238 10.72 13.86 19.10
C THR A 238 10.43 14.18 17.63
N SER A 239 10.93 13.36 16.70
CA SER A 239 10.44 13.37 15.32
C SER A 239 9.12 12.59 15.25
N VAL A 240 8.01 13.31 15.04
CA VAL A 240 6.68 12.70 14.86
C VAL A 240 6.58 12.22 13.40
N LEU A 241 6.70 10.92 13.20
CA LEU A 241 6.44 10.25 11.91
C LEU A 241 5.01 9.69 11.87
N PRO A 242 4.39 9.56 10.68
CA PRO A 242 3.01 9.09 10.54
C PRO A 242 2.82 7.71 11.22
N SER A 243 1.64 7.49 11.79
CA SER A 243 1.34 6.36 12.68
C SER A 243 0.99 5.06 11.94
N THR A 244 0.75 5.12 10.63
CA THR A 244 0.43 4.01 9.72
C THR A 244 1.61 3.73 8.79
N LEU A 245 1.81 2.48 8.36
CA LEU A 245 2.77 2.19 7.29
C LEU A 245 2.21 2.84 6.01
N PRO A 246 3.00 3.61 5.24
CA PRO A 246 2.55 4.06 3.93
C PRO A 246 2.28 2.82 3.07
N VAL A 247 1.02 2.67 2.62
CA VAL A 247 0.66 1.65 1.64
C VAL A 247 1.17 2.16 0.30
N TYR A 248 2.43 1.87 -0.03
CA TYR A 248 2.90 2.05 -1.40
C TYR A 248 2.21 0.98 -2.25
N ALA A 249 1.16 1.39 -2.95
CA ALA A 249 0.58 0.57 -4.00
C ALA A 249 1.70 0.23 -4.99
N CYS A 250 1.99 -1.06 -5.14
CA CYS A 250 2.79 -1.55 -6.25
C CYS A 250 2.15 -0.95 -7.52
N ARG A 251 2.92 -0.20 -8.31
CA ARG A 251 2.39 0.40 -9.55
C ARG A 251 1.96 -0.75 -10.46
N GLU A 252 0.65 -0.96 -10.60
CA GLU A 252 0.11 -1.67 -11.74
C GLU A 252 0.43 -0.85 -12.99
N HIS A 253 1.36 -1.33 -13.80
CA HIS A 253 1.62 -0.79 -15.12
C HIS A 253 0.63 -1.43 -16.11
N PRO A 254 -0.28 -0.66 -16.74
CA PRO A 254 -0.90 -1.09 -17.97
C PRO A 254 0.05 -0.71 -19.12
N THR A 255 0.93 -1.61 -19.54
CA THR A 255 1.52 -1.52 -20.88
C THR A 255 0.78 -2.46 -21.82
N LEU A 256 -0.45 -2.08 -22.16
CA LEU A 256 -1.02 -2.42 -23.46
C LEU A 256 -0.64 -1.30 -24.42
N ARG A 257 0.53 -1.43 -25.06
CA ARG A 257 0.72 -0.86 -26.40
C ARG A 257 0.53 -2.00 -27.38
N SER A 258 -0.68 -2.06 -27.94
CA SER A 258 -0.91 -2.71 -29.23
C SER A 258 -0.05 -2.04 -30.29
N ARG A 259 0.47 -2.87 -31.20
CA ARG A 259 1.20 -2.48 -32.40
C ARG A 259 0.45 -1.40 -33.21
N ASN A 260 1.22 -0.50 -33.80
CA ASN A 260 1.21 -0.22 -35.24
C ASN A 260 2.66 -0.02 -35.66
#